data_AF-A0A5B0MME3-F1
#
_entry.id   AF-A0A5B0MME3-F1
#
_cell.length_a   1.000
_cell.length_b   1.000
_cell.length_c   1.000
_cell.angle_alpha   90.00
_cell.angle_beta   90.00
_cell.angle_gamma   90.00
#
_symmetry.space_group_name_H-M   'P 1'
#
loop_
_entity.id
_entity.type
_entity.pdbx_description
1 polymer ?
#
loop_
_entity_poly.entity_id
_entity_poly.type
_entity_poly.pdbx_seq_one_letter_code
_entity_poly.pdbx_strand_id
1 'polypeptide(L)'
;MATALRTWKTEGLENIPLELEIGLVPRSKGGQYPGLFLFSTPARMMRPVQLLSNKKTDLVGSFEQVYMDIACSQEEIDPGFSTHVEISPTHVLSLLANLTPFSDFNQSPRNMYQCQMSKQTMGTPSGVIHHRTDNKLYRLQTGQTPIVRPALHDVYQMDHFPNGTNAVVAVISYTGYDMEDAMILNKSAHERGFAHGTVYKSMIVDLSPEGSRTSSEKHFGIGKSSVGLKVGAFNRMCNKLDSDGVALVGSRVRSGDPLCAYVDRTTGKTSFEKI
;
A
#
# COMPACT_ATOMS: atom_id res chain seq x y z
N MET A 1 -10.34 6.98 43.26
CA MET A 1 -11.24 6.06 42.53
C MET A 1 -10.70 5.74 41.14
N ALA A 2 -10.47 6.72 40.25
CA ALA A 2 -9.92 6.46 38.90
C ALA A 2 -8.60 5.66 38.90
N THR A 3 -7.64 6.03 39.76
CA THR A 3 -6.37 5.31 39.91
C THR A 3 -6.56 3.85 40.35
N ALA A 4 -7.49 3.61 41.29
CA ALA A 4 -7.78 2.25 41.76
C ALA A 4 -8.41 1.41 40.65
N LEU A 5 -9.37 1.96 39.90
CA LEU A 5 -9.98 1.29 38.74
C LEU A 5 -8.91 0.93 37.69
N ARG A 6 -7.92 1.81 37.46
CA ARG A 6 -6.82 1.56 36.52
C ARG A 6 -5.89 0.45 37.01
N THR A 7 -5.55 0.42 38.30
CA THR A 7 -4.77 -0.69 38.88
C THR A 7 -5.53 -2.01 38.76
N TRP A 8 -6.82 -2.03 39.10
CA TRP A 8 -7.65 -3.24 38.99
C TRP A 8 -7.80 -3.72 37.54
N LYS A 9 -8.03 -2.79 36.60
CA LYS A 9 -8.05 -3.06 35.16
C LYS A 9 -6.77 -3.73 34.66
N THR A 10 -5.62 -3.17 35.00
CA THR A 10 -4.31 -3.69 34.55
C THR A 10 -3.91 -4.99 35.27
N GLU A 11 -4.44 -5.22 36.47
CA GLU A 11 -4.23 -6.45 37.23
C GLU A 11 -5.23 -7.57 36.88
N GLY A 12 -6.30 -7.27 36.15
CA GLY A 12 -7.38 -8.21 35.84
C GLY A 12 -8.26 -8.53 37.05
N LEU A 13 -8.35 -7.61 38.01
CA LEU A 13 -9.17 -7.74 39.20
C LEU A 13 -10.58 -7.18 38.96
N GLU A 14 -11.55 -7.65 39.75
CA GLU A 14 -12.92 -7.11 39.79
C GLU A 14 -13.69 -7.17 38.45
N ASN A 15 -13.32 -8.09 37.54
CA ASN A 15 -13.92 -8.24 36.21
C ASN A 15 -13.90 -6.95 35.36
N ILE A 16 -12.90 -6.08 35.57
CA ILE A 16 -12.75 -4.86 34.78
C ILE A 16 -11.98 -5.17 33.49
N PRO A 17 -12.55 -4.91 32.31
CA PRO A 17 -11.88 -5.19 31.04
C PRO A 17 -10.72 -4.22 30.79
N LEU A 18 -9.64 -4.72 30.19
CA LEU A 18 -8.45 -3.92 29.82
C LEU A 18 -8.78 -2.82 28.80
N GLU A 19 -9.91 -2.92 28.10
CA GLU A 19 -10.36 -1.93 27.12
C GLU A 19 -11.19 -0.79 27.73
N LEU A 20 -11.45 -0.81 29.04
CA LEU A 20 -12.18 0.26 29.72
C LEU A 20 -11.35 1.54 29.72
N GLU A 21 -11.86 2.59 29.08
CA GLU A 21 -11.26 3.92 29.12
C GLU A 21 -11.77 4.68 30.35
N ILE A 22 -10.85 5.24 31.13
CA ILE A 22 -11.13 5.87 32.43
C ILE A 22 -10.80 7.37 32.33
N GLY A 23 -11.74 8.13 31.78
CA GLY A 23 -11.64 9.58 31.60
C GLY A 23 -11.96 10.36 32.88
N LEU A 24 -10.96 10.65 33.71
CA LEU A 24 -11.12 11.56 34.84
C LEU A 24 -10.89 13.01 34.39
N VAL A 25 -11.94 13.83 34.39
CA VAL A 25 -11.84 15.27 34.17
C VAL A 25 -11.76 15.98 35.52
N PRO A 26 -10.61 16.57 35.89
CA PRO A 26 -10.46 17.26 37.17
C PRO A 26 -11.26 18.58 37.18
N ARG A 27 -11.63 19.02 38.38
CA ARG A 27 -12.28 20.33 38.55
C ARG A 27 -11.29 21.44 38.19
N SER A 28 -11.70 22.31 37.28
CA SER A 28 -10.92 23.46 36.82
C SER A 28 -11.78 24.71 36.80
N LYS A 29 -11.15 25.89 36.83
CA LYS A 29 -11.85 27.18 36.71
C LYS A 29 -12.02 27.51 35.23
N GLY A 30 -13.23 27.34 34.70
CA GLY A 30 -13.56 27.66 33.31
C GLY A 30 -13.08 26.63 32.27
N GLY A 31 -12.71 25.42 32.69
CA GLY A 31 -12.37 24.32 31.79
C GLY A 31 -13.54 23.37 31.50
N GLN A 32 -13.21 22.16 31.05
CA GLN A 32 -14.18 21.12 30.74
C GLN A 32 -14.99 20.70 31.98
N TYR A 33 -16.25 20.29 31.76
CA TYR A 33 -17.13 19.85 32.83
C TYR A 33 -16.52 18.65 33.58
N PRO A 34 -16.32 18.76 34.91
CA PRO A 34 -15.65 17.73 35.68
C PRO A 34 -16.52 16.49 35.85
N GLY A 35 -15.89 15.32 35.81
CA GLY A 35 -16.60 14.06 35.92
C GLY A 35 -15.66 12.87 35.78
N LEU A 36 -16.16 11.70 36.17
CA LEU A 36 -15.54 10.41 35.87
C LEU A 36 -16.35 9.77 34.74
N PHE A 37 -15.78 9.78 33.54
CA PHE A 37 -16.40 9.22 32.35
C PHE A 37 -15.78 7.85 32.07
N LEU A 38 -16.62 6.82 32.03
CA LEU A 38 -16.19 5.45 31.75
C LEU A 38 -16.77 5.04 30.40
N PHE A 39 -15.90 4.65 29.47
CA PHE A 39 -16.30 4.21 28.15
C PHE A 39 -15.92 2.75 27.92
N SER A 40 -16.90 1.94 27.51
CA SER A 40 -16.74 0.52 27.19
C SER A 40 -17.26 0.18 25.78
N THR A 41 -17.72 1.17 25.03
CA THR A 41 -18.32 0.97 23.70
C THR A 41 -17.30 0.53 22.65
N PRO A 42 -17.73 -0.14 21.56
CA PRO A 42 -16.86 -0.41 20.42
C PRO A 42 -16.50 0.87 19.64
N ALA A 43 -15.54 0.76 18.70
CA ALA A 43 -15.06 1.83 17.81
C ALA A 43 -14.33 3.01 18.51
N ARG A 44 -13.63 2.73 19.61
CA ARG A 44 -12.73 3.69 20.28
C ARG A 44 -11.29 3.51 19.83
N MET A 45 -10.54 4.62 19.80
CA MET A 45 -9.10 4.59 19.58
C MET A 45 -8.42 4.32 20.92
N MET A 46 -7.71 3.19 21.02
CA MET A 46 -6.96 2.79 22.20
C MET A 46 -5.51 2.53 21.79
N ARG A 47 -4.56 2.87 22.66
CA ARG A 47 -3.13 2.59 22.44
C ARG A 47 -2.49 1.98 23.68
N PRO A 48 -1.52 1.06 23.53
CA PRO A 48 -0.83 0.46 24.66
C PRO A 48 0.26 1.38 25.20
N VAL A 49 0.27 1.57 26.52
CA VAL A 49 1.33 2.23 27.29
C VAL A 49 1.69 1.38 28.50
N GLN A 50 2.81 1.65 29.16
CA GLN A 50 3.19 0.92 30.37
C GLN A 50 2.85 1.73 31.61
N LEU A 51 2.10 1.13 32.54
CA LEU A 51 1.80 1.73 33.84
C LEU A 51 3.01 1.58 34.77
N LEU A 52 3.46 2.67 35.41
CA LEU A 52 4.68 2.65 36.23
C LEU A 52 4.52 1.88 37.55
N SER A 53 3.32 1.85 38.12
CA SER A 53 3.09 1.23 39.44
C SER A 53 3.25 -0.28 39.44
N ASN A 54 2.73 -0.97 38.42
CA ASN A 54 2.78 -2.43 38.31
C ASN A 54 3.57 -2.94 37.09
N LYS A 55 4.13 -2.03 36.28
CA LYS A 55 4.89 -2.32 35.05
C LYS A 55 4.12 -3.12 33.99
N LYS A 56 2.80 -3.21 34.10
CA LYS A 56 1.94 -3.89 33.12
C LYS A 56 1.51 -2.93 32.01
N THR A 57 1.08 -3.51 30.90
CA THR A 57 0.49 -2.76 29.79
C THR A 57 -0.90 -2.28 30.16
N ASP A 58 -1.15 -0.99 29.98
CA ASP A 58 -2.47 -0.37 30.04
C ASP A 58 -2.87 0.10 28.64
N LEU A 59 -4.16 -0.03 28.31
CA LEU A 59 -4.73 0.52 27.08
C LEU A 59 -5.34 1.87 27.39
N VAL A 60 -4.78 2.91 26.82
CA VAL A 60 -5.19 4.29 27.02
C VAL A 60 -5.97 4.81 25.82
N GLY A 61 -7.14 5.40 26.08
CA GLY A 61 -7.97 6.04 25.07
C GLY A 61 -7.62 7.51 24.83
N SER A 62 -8.13 8.05 23.73
CA SER A 62 -7.86 9.45 23.35
C SER A 62 -8.44 10.48 24.32
N PHE A 63 -9.56 10.17 24.99
CA PHE A 63 -10.20 11.13 25.90
C PHE A 63 -9.46 11.21 27.24
N GLU A 64 -9.05 10.06 27.79
CA GLU A 64 -8.32 10.05 29.06
C GLU A 64 -6.87 10.57 28.93
N GLN A 65 -6.23 10.39 27.77
CA GLN A 65 -4.85 10.84 27.53
C GLN A 65 -4.63 12.34 27.75
N VAL A 66 -5.65 13.18 27.53
CA VAL A 66 -5.56 14.65 27.72
C VAL A 66 -5.21 15.04 29.16
N TYR A 67 -5.61 14.22 30.13
CA TYR A 67 -5.41 14.47 31.56
C TYR A 67 -4.36 13.54 32.18
N MET A 68 -3.53 12.89 31.36
CA MET A 68 -2.54 11.93 31.81
C MET A 68 -1.13 12.36 31.43
N ASP A 69 -0.23 12.26 32.41
CA ASP A 69 1.20 12.45 32.20
C ASP A 69 1.87 11.11 31.84
N ILE A 70 2.26 10.99 30.57
CA ILE A 70 2.88 9.82 29.98
C ILE A 70 4.29 10.21 29.49
N ALA A 71 5.33 9.63 30.08
CA ALA A 71 6.71 9.90 29.71
C ALA A 71 7.06 9.20 28.37
N CYS A 72 7.81 9.88 27.48
CA CYS A 72 8.19 9.32 26.18
C CYS A 72 9.31 8.28 26.29
N SER A 73 10.24 8.46 27.22
CA SER A 73 11.34 7.55 27.49
C SER A 73 11.44 7.26 28.99
N GLN A 74 12.15 6.18 29.35
CA GLN A 74 12.37 5.86 30.77
C GLN A 74 13.24 6.89 31.49
N GLU A 75 14.05 7.65 30.75
CA GLU A 75 14.95 8.68 31.26
C GLU A 75 14.20 9.97 31.61
N GLU A 76 13.07 10.21 30.97
CA GLU A 76 12.21 11.40 31.16
C GLU A 76 11.10 11.18 32.20
N ILE A 77 11.18 10.11 32.99
CA ILE A 77 10.21 9.85 34.06
C ILE A 77 10.43 10.84 35.19
N ASP A 78 9.43 11.69 35.46
CA ASP A 78 9.43 12.61 36.60
C ASP A 78 8.76 11.96 37.82
N PRO A 79 9.50 11.68 38.92
CA PRO A 79 8.97 11.05 40.11
C PRO A 79 7.89 11.91 40.78
N GLY A 80 6.64 11.47 40.65
CA GLY A 80 5.47 12.11 41.27
C GLY A 80 4.50 12.74 40.28
N PHE A 81 4.91 12.94 39.03
CA PHE A 81 4.04 13.43 37.95
C PHE A 81 3.71 12.34 36.95
N SER A 82 4.73 11.67 36.40
CA SER A 82 4.53 10.65 35.38
C SER A 82 3.77 9.45 35.95
N THR A 83 2.68 9.08 35.29
CA THR A 83 1.88 7.90 35.67
C THR A 83 2.20 6.70 34.79
N HIS A 84 2.54 6.95 33.53
CA HIS A 84 2.85 5.94 32.52
C HIS A 84 4.14 6.29 31.79
N VAL A 85 4.66 5.31 31.07
CA VAL A 85 5.76 5.48 30.11
C VAL A 85 5.39 4.79 28.80
N GLU A 86 5.83 5.36 27.69
CA GLU A 86 5.71 4.72 26.38
C GLU A 86 6.48 3.40 26.34
N ILE A 87 5.89 2.38 25.69
CA ILE A 87 6.58 1.10 25.47
C ILE A 87 7.75 1.31 24.49
N SER A 88 7.52 2.09 23.44
CA SER A 88 8.52 2.53 22.49
C SER A 88 8.09 3.89 21.92
N PRO A 89 9.01 4.87 21.79
CA PRO A 89 8.70 6.16 21.19
C PRO A 89 8.27 6.04 19.71
N THR A 90 8.60 4.93 19.04
CA THR A 90 8.22 4.69 17.64
C THR A 90 6.72 4.42 17.43
N HIS A 91 5.97 4.09 18.49
CA HIS A 91 4.54 3.75 18.37
C HIS A 91 3.65 4.94 17.99
N VAL A 92 4.15 6.17 18.11
CA VAL A 92 3.44 7.37 17.64
C VAL A 92 3.42 7.46 16.11
N LEU A 93 4.39 6.84 15.43
CA LEU A 93 4.55 6.93 14.00
C LEU A 93 3.75 5.84 13.28
N SER A 94 3.28 6.17 12.07
CA SER A 94 2.65 5.19 11.18
C SER A 94 3.64 4.12 10.73
N LEU A 95 3.12 3.01 10.21
CA LEU A 95 3.91 1.94 9.58
C LEU A 95 4.95 2.50 8.59
N LEU A 96 4.53 3.31 7.63
CA LEU A 96 5.43 3.84 6.58
C LEU A 96 6.44 4.86 7.13
N ALA A 97 6.02 5.67 8.11
CA ALA A 97 6.91 6.62 8.75
C ALA A 97 8.04 5.89 9.50
N ASN A 98 7.69 4.81 10.22
CA ASN A 98 8.64 3.96 10.92
C ASN A 98 9.62 3.20 10.02
N LEU A 99 9.31 3.05 8.74
CA LEU A 99 10.21 2.41 7.76
C LEU A 99 11.27 3.37 7.21
N THR A 100 11.14 4.68 7.44
CA THR A 100 12.12 5.66 6.98
C THR A 100 13.36 5.61 7.89
N PRO A 101 14.55 5.25 7.38
CA PRO A 101 15.75 5.18 8.21
C PRO A 101 16.16 6.58 8.68
N PHE A 102 16.54 6.69 9.95
CA PHE A 102 17.04 7.94 10.56
C PHE A 102 16.11 9.15 10.32
N SER A 103 14.80 8.96 10.46
CA SER A 103 13.80 10.01 10.19
C SER A 103 13.97 11.24 11.08
N ASP A 104 14.58 11.09 12.25
CA ASP A 104 14.94 12.13 13.21
C ASP A 104 16.05 13.08 12.73
N PHE A 105 16.87 12.65 11.76
CA PHE A 105 17.90 13.49 11.13
C PHE A 105 17.36 14.28 9.93
N ASN A 106 16.12 14.04 9.53
CA ASN A 106 15.49 14.66 8.39
C ASN A 106 14.56 15.80 8.81
N GLN A 107 14.45 16.82 7.95
CA GLN A 107 13.42 17.82 8.11
C GLN A 107 12.02 17.19 7.95
N SER A 108 11.07 17.53 8.83
CA SER A 108 9.72 16.94 8.84
C SER A 108 9.01 16.88 7.45
N PRO A 109 9.07 17.92 6.59
CA PRO A 109 8.50 17.85 5.25
C PRO A 109 9.06 16.72 4.37
N ARG A 110 10.33 16.33 4.56
CA ARG A 110 10.97 15.23 3.81
C ARG A 110 10.41 13.87 4.22
N ASN A 111 10.16 13.68 5.51
CA ASN A 111 9.53 12.45 6.01
C ASN A 111 8.10 12.30 5.49
N MET A 112 7.33 13.41 5.45
CA MET A 112 5.99 13.41 4.86
C MET A 112 6.03 13.06 3.36
N TYR A 113 6.97 13.66 2.62
CA TYR A 113 7.15 13.37 1.20
C TYR A 113 7.54 11.91 0.96
N GLN A 114 8.44 11.35 1.76
CA GLN A 114 8.85 9.95 1.68
C GLN A 114 7.66 9.00 1.88
N CYS A 115 6.77 9.28 2.84
CA CYS A 115 5.57 8.48 3.06
C CYS A 115 4.64 8.50 1.83
N GLN A 116 4.55 9.62 1.12
CA GLN A 116 3.76 9.72 -0.11
C GLN A 116 4.42 8.95 -1.26
N MET A 117 5.72 9.15 -1.48
CA MET A 117 6.46 8.51 -2.57
C MET A 117 6.55 6.99 -2.39
N SER A 118 6.70 6.51 -1.15
CA SER A 118 6.74 5.08 -0.83
C SER A 118 5.45 4.35 -1.23
N LYS A 119 4.30 5.03 -1.23
CA LYS A 119 3.02 4.45 -1.68
C LYS A 119 2.87 4.40 -3.19
N GLN A 120 3.68 5.15 -3.92
CA GLN A 120 3.64 5.26 -5.38
C GLN A 120 4.77 4.48 -6.07
N THR A 121 5.75 3.99 -5.30
CA THR A 121 6.89 3.24 -5.84
C THR A 121 6.43 1.97 -6.56
N MET A 122 7.15 1.60 -7.61
CA MET A 122 7.00 0.28 -8.22
C MET A 122 7.71 -0.74 -7.33
N GLY A 123 6.92 -1.51 -6.60
CA GLY A 123 7.41 -2.60 -5.76
C GLY A 123 6.99 -3.97 -6.26
N THR A 124 6.75 -4.88 -5.34
CA THR A 124 6.20 -6.20 -5.62
C THR A 124 4.72 -6.24 -5.21
N PRO A 125 3.76 -6.22 -6.15
CA PRO A 125 2.35 -6.04 -5.81
C PRO A 125 1.70 -7.29 -5.19
N SER A 126 2.16 -8.48 -5.60
CA SER A 126 1.66 -9.76 -5.09
C SER A 126 2.63 -10.88 -5.46
N GLY A 127 2.67 -11.95 -4.65
CA GLY A 127 3.35 -13.20 -5.02
C GLY A 127 2.55 -14.06 -6.01
N VAL A 128 1.25 -13.82 -6.16
CA VAL A 128 0.33 -14.66 -6.94
C VAL A 128 -0.25 -13.89 -8.12
N ILE A 129 0.63 -13.29 -8.93
CA ILE A 129 0.23 -12.43 -10.06
C ILE A 129 -0.51 -13.23 -11.14
N HIS A 130 -0.20 -14.51 -11.31
CA HIS A 130 -0.80 -15.37 -12.34
C HIS A 130 -2.30 -15.65 -12.14
N HIS A 131 -2.82 -15.49 -10.92
CA HIS A 131 -4.24 -15.70 -10.60
C HIS A 131 -5.01 -14.39 -10.40
N ARG A 132 -4.40 -13.25 -10.75
CA ARG A 132 -5.02 -11.92 -10.59
C ARG A 132 -5.27 -11.26 -11.94
N THR A 133 -6.43 -10.64 -12.07
CA THR A 133 -6.87 -9.91 -13.27
C THR A 133 -7.09 -8.44 -12.95
N ASP A 134 -6.14 -7.82 -12.25
CA ASP A 134 -6.22 -6.39 -11.93
C ASP A 134 -6.06 -5.53 -13.19
N ASN A 135 -6.69 -4.34 -13.20
CA ASN A 135 -6.65 -3.43 -14.34
C ASN A 135 -5.23 -3.00 -14.73
N LYS A 136 -4.42 -2.62 -13.73
CA LYS A 136 -3.01 -2.26 -13.91
C LYS A 136 -2.20 -2.69 -12.69
N LEU A 137 -1.07 -3.35 -12.91
CA LEU A 137 -0.09 -3.67 -11.88
C LEU A 137 1.29 -3.24 -12.31
N TYR A 138 2.06 -2.75 -11.36
CA TYR A 138 3.45 -2.36 -11.53
C TYR A 138 4.32 -3.29 -10.72
N ARG A 139 5.28 -3.95 -11.36
CA ARG A 139 6.17 -4.91 -10.72
C ARG A 139 7.61 -4.55 -10.98
N LEU A 140 8.39 -4.38 -9.92
CA LEU A 140 9.85 -4.36 -9.97
C LEU A 140 10.37 -5.81 -10.13
N GLN A 141 11.24 -6.04 -11.11
CA GLN A 141 11.71 -7.39 -11.41
C GLN A 141 12.77 -7.86 -10.40
N THR A 142 13.70 -6.98 -10.06
CA THR A 142 14.83 -7.27 -9.17
C THR A 142 14.75 -6.36 -7.96
N GLY A 143 13.91 -6.72 -6.99
CA GLY A 143 13.89 -6.05 -5.69
C GLY A 143 15.02 -6.54 -4.79
N GLN A 144 15.51 -5.68 -3.91
CA GLN A 144 16.49 -6.04 -2.88
C GLN A 144 16.02 -5.57 -1.52
N THR A 145 16.39 -6.34 -0.50
CA THR A 145 16.27 -5.93 0.90
C THR A 145 17.20 -4.73 1.17
N PRO A 146 16.70 -3.66 1.82
CA PRO A 146 17.54 -2.53 2.19
C PRO A 146 18.63 -2.94 3.19
N ILE A 147 19.87 -2.50 2.96
CA ILE A 147 21.00 -2.77 3.88
C ILE A 147 20.78 -2.04 5.22
N VAL A 148 20.31 -0.80 5.16
CA VAL A 148 19.97 0.01 6.33
C VAL A 148 18.46 -0.03 6.52
N ARG A 149 18.00 -0.68 7.58
CA ARG A 149 16.56 -0.87 7.84
C ARG A 149 16.25 -0.87 9.35
N PRO A 150 15.07 -0.37 9.76
CA PRO A 150 14.62 -0.43 11.14
C PRO A 150 14.22 -1.86 11.52
N ALA A 151 14.28 -2.22 12.80
CA ALA A 151 13.88 -3.54 13.29
C ALA A 151 12.43 -3.91 12.93
N LEU A 152 11.54 -2.90 12.84
CA LEU A 152 10.16 -3.09 12.43
C LEU A 152 10.00 -3.60 10.99
N HIS A 153 10.97 -3.38 10.11
CA HIS A 153 10.95 -3.93 8.75
C HIS A 153 10.81 -5.46 8.75
N ASP A 154 11.48 -6.11 9.69
CA ASP A 154 11.51 -7.57 9.82
C ASP A 154 10.26 -8.09 10.52
N VAL A 155 9.76 -7.33 11.50
CA VAL A 155 8.48 -7.61 12.17
C VAL A 155 7.32 -7.60 11.17
N TYR A 156 7.28 -6.63 10.26
CA TYR A 156 6.26 -6.55 9.21
C TYR A 156 6.56 -7.43 7.99
N GLN A 157 7.69 -8.14 7.99
CA GLN A 157 8.11 -9.05 6.93
C GLN A 157 8.11 -8.40 5.54
N MET A 158 8.55 -7.14 5.47
CA MET A 158 8.58 -6.35 4.23
C MET A 158 9.52 -6.95 3.17
N ASP A 159 10.42 -7.86 3.56
CA ASP A 159 11.27 -8.64 2.65
C ASP A 159 10.48 -9.49 1.63
N HIS A 160 9.25 -9.91 1.95
CA HIS A 160 8.40 -10.63 0.99
C HIS A 160 7.93 -9.73 -0.16
N PHE A 161 7.90 -8.41 0.05
CA PHE A 161 7.44 -7.42 -0.91
C PHE A 161 8.49 -6.33 -1.09
N PRO A 162 9.63 -6.64 -1.77
CA PRO A 162 10.69 -5.66 -1.93
C PRO A 162 10.23 -4.50 -2.80
N ASN A 163 10.48 -3.29 -2.32
CA ASN A 163 9.97 -2.03 -2.87
C ASN A 163 11.05 -1.12 -3.49
N GLY A 164 12.26 -1.65 -3.66
CA GLY A 164 13.40 -0.89 -4.20
C GLY A 164 14.64 -1.75 -4.42
N THR A 165 15.76 -1.08 -4.67
CA THR A 165 17.09 -1.69 -4.85
C THR A 165 18.15 -0.88 -4.14
N ASN A 166 19.24 -1.52 -3.72
CA ASN A 166 20.40 -0.82 -3.19
C ASN A 166 21.26 -0.33 -4.37
N ALA A 167 21.49 0.97 -4.42
CA ALA A 167 22.31 1.61 -5.45
C ALA A 167 23.56 2.24 -4.82
N VAL A 168 24.68 2.23 -5.55
CA VAL A 168 25.87 3.01 -5.17
C VAL A 168 25.64 4.45 -5.60
N VAL A 169 25.47 5.34 -4.63
CA VAL A 169 25.21 6.77 -4.84
C VAL A 169 26.50 7.56 -4.63
N ALA A 170 26.84 8.42 -5.60
CA ALA A 170 27.96 9.36 -5.50
C ALA A 170 27.42 10.79 -5.46
N VAL A 171 27.75 11.55 -4.41
CA VAL A 171 27.40 12.96 -4.29
C VAL A 171 28.55 13.78 -4.86
N ILE A 172 28.49 14.07 -6.16
CA ILE A 172 29.54 14.79 -6.90
C ILE A 172 28.91 15.59 -8.05
N SER A 173 29.39 16.81 -8.27
CA SER A 173 29.07 17.58 -9.47
C SER A 173 30.11 17.26 -10.55
N TYR A 174 29.74 16.46 -11.56
CA TYR A 174 30.67 16.02 -12.61
C TYR A 174 30.15 16.25 -14.03
N THR A 175 28.92 15.83 -14.33
CA THR A 175 28.39 15.82 -15.70
C THR A 175 27.76 17.15 -16.10
N GLY A 176 27.30 17.96 -15.15
CA GLY A 176 26.60 19.22 -15.41
C GLY A 176 25.15 19.04 -15.86
N TYR A 177 24.66 17.79 -15.96
CA TYR A 177 23.27 17.44 -16.28
C TYR A 177 22.44 17.08 -15.04
N ASP A 178 23.05 17.17 -13.86
CA ASP A 178 22.54 16.88 -12.53
C ASP A 178 22.15 18.17 -11.77
N MET A 179 21.71 19.19 -12.49
CA MET A 179 21.24 20.45 -11.88
C MET A 179 19.86 20.28 -11.24
N GLU A 180 19.61 21.03 -10.16
CA GLU A 180 18.38 20.99 -9.35
C GLU A 180 18.14 19.60 -8.73
N ASP A 181 17.00 18.97 -9.03
CA ASP A 181 16.59 17.65 -8.53
C ASP A 181 16.83 16.52 -9.56
N ALA A 182 17.61 16.80 -10.62
CA ALA A 182 17.94 15.82 -11.64
C ALA A 182 19.00 14.81 -11.14
N MET A 183 18.85 13.55 -11.55
CA MET A 183 19.81 12.49 -11.24
C MET A 183 20.28 11.78 -12.51
N ILE A 184 21.53 11.31 -12.49
CA ILE A 184 22.15 10.61 -13.60
C ILE A 184 22.29 9.13 -13.26
N LEU A 185 21.87 8.26 -14.19
CA LEU A 185 22.00 6.82 -14.07
C LEU A 185 23.14 6.29 -14.94
N ASN A 186 23.85 5.28 -14.43
CA ASN A 186 24.89 4.60 -15.20
C ASN A 186 24.27 3.74 -16.32
N LYS A 187 24.58 4.07 -17.58
CA LYS A 187 24.11 3.33 -18.76
C LYS A 187 24.41 1.83 -18.69
N SER A 188 25.63 1.46 -18.25
CA SER A 188 26.02 0.06 -18.12
C SER A 188 25.22 -0.68 -17.05
N ALA A 189 24.80 0.00 -15.98
CA ALA A 189 23.94 -0.58 -14.95
C ALA A 189 22.52 -0.78 -15.48
N HIS A 190 21.97 0.20 -16.20
CA HIS A 190 20.67 0.10 -16.87
C HIS A 190 20.63 -1.07 -17.88
N GLU A 191 21.64 -1.20 -18.74
CA GLU A 191 21.73 -2.32 -19.71
C GLU A 191 21.84 -3.70 -19.03
N ARG A 192 22.31 -3.74 -17.78
CA ARG A 192 22.35 -4.96 -16.95
C ARG A 192 21.06 -5.22 -16.15
N GLY A 193 20.02 -4.40 -16.35
CA GLY A 193 18.71 -4.59 -15.72
C GLY A 193 18.50 -3.83 -14.39
N PHE A 194 19.33 -2.82 -14.09
CA PHE A 194 19.10 -1.97 -12.91
C PHE A 194 17.70 -1.35 -12.93
N ALA A 195 16.94 -1.56 -11.85
CA ALA A 195 15.57 -1.07 -11.67
C ALA A 195 14.59 -1.44 -12.80
N HIS A 196 14.75 -2.60 -13.42
CA HIS A 196 13.85 -3.04 -14.48
C HIS A 196 12.44 -3.35 -13.93
N GLY A 197 11.42 -2.74 -14.54
CA GLY A 197 10.02 -2.88 -14.13
C GLY A 197 9.13 -3.37 -15.27
N THR A 198 8.09 -4.12 -14.92
CA THR A 198 7.05 -4.60 -15.84
C THR A 198 5.69 -4.04 -15.43
N VAL A 199 4.86 -3.73 -16.43
CA VAL A 199 3.50 -3.26 -16.22
C VAL A 199 2.54 -4.29 -16.81
N TYR A 200 1.66 -4.82 -15.98
CA TYR A 200 0.58 -5.70 -16.42
C TYR A 200 -0.68 -4.87 -16.59
N LYS A 201 -1.38 -5.06 -17.70
CA LYS A 201 -2.69 -4.44 -17.97
C LYS A 201 -3.65 -5.53 -18.40
N SER A 202 -4.74 -5.68 -17.67
CA SER A 202 -5.82 -6.61 -18.03
C SER A 202 -6.88 -5.86 -18.83
N MET A 203 -7.44 -6.50 -19.84
CA MET A 203 -8.57 -6.00 -20.62
C MET A 203 -9.62 -7.11 -20.66
N ILE A 204 -10.85 -6.76 -20.32
CA ILE A 204 -11.97 -7.69 -20.32
C ILE A 204 -12.77 -7.41 -21.60
N VAL A 205 -12.84 -8.41 -22.46
CA VAL A 205 -13.65 -8.39 -23.68
C VAL A 205 -14.94 -9.14 -23.39
N ASP A 206 -16.06 -8.43 -23.41
CA ASP A 206 -17.39 -9.02 -23.27
C ASP A 206 -18.19 -8.84 -24.57
N LEU A 207 -18.63 -9.96 -25.14
CA LEU A 207 -19.41 -9.99 -26.38
C LEU A 207 -20.91 -9.79 -26.14
N SER A 208 -21.37 -9.92 -24.89
CA SER A 208 -22.77 -9.81 -24.47
C SER A 208 -22.94 -8.80 -23.32
N PRO A 209 -22.65 -7.51 -23.54
CA PRO A 209 -22.80 -6.52 -22.50
C PRO A 209 -24.27 -6.41 -22.05
N GLU A 210 -24.48 -6.35 -20.73
CA GLU A 210 -25.81 -6.18 -20.12
C GLU A 210 -26.54 -4.98 -20.75
N GLY A 211 -27.72 -5.22 -21.34
CA GLY A 211 -28.54 -4.17 -21.97
C GLY A 211 -28.58 -4.18 -23.50
N SER A 212 -27.84 -5.06 -24.19
CA SER A 212 -28.00 -5.26 -25.63
C SER A 212 -29.34 -5.95 -25.95
N ARG A 213 -30.35 -5.16 -26.36
CA ARG A 213 -31.69 -5.63 -26.77
C ARG A 213 -31.69 -6.40 -28.10
N THR A 214 -30.57 -6.41 -28.82
CA THR A 214 -30.36 -7.19 -30.04
C THR A 214 -29.77 -8.55 -29.70
N SER A 215 -30.52 -9.60 -30.04
CA SER A 215 -30.13 -11.02 -29.97
C SER A 215 -29.08 -11.38 -31.03
N SER A 216 -28.01 -10.59 -31.15
CA SER A 216 -26.88 -10.92 -32.02
C SER A 216 -26.01 -11.95 -31.30
N GLU A 217 -26.17 -13.23 -31.66
CA GLU A 217 -25.30 -14.30 -31.20
C GLU A 217 -23.89 -14.11 -31.79
N LYS A 218 -23.00 -13.50 -31.00
CA LYS A 218 -21.57 -13.37 -31.32
C LYS A 218 -20.82 -14.53 -30.69
N HIS A 219 -19.92 -15.13 -31.45
CA HIS A 219 -19.00 -16.15 -30.94
C HIS A 219 -17.56 -15.76 -31.29
N PHE A 220 -16.63 -16.11 -30.41
CA PHE A 220 -15.21 -16.01 -30.72
C PHE A 220 -14.86 -16.94 -31.88
N GLY A 221 -14.04 -16.44 -32.80
CA GLY A 221 -13.61 -17.19 -33.97
C GLY A 221 -13.26 -16.31 -35.16
N ILE A 222 -12.72 -16.93 -36.19
CA ILE A 222 -12.33 -16.27 -37.44
C ILE A 222 -13.29 -16.69 -38.54
N GLY A 223 -14.06 -15.74 -39.07
CA GLY A 223 -14.97 -15.96 -40.19
C GLY A 223 -14.28 -15.86 -41.56
N LYS A 224 -15.04 -16.09 -42.64
CA LYS A 224 -14.52 -16.05 -44.02
C LYS A 224 -14.45 -14.64 -44.63
N SER A 225 -15.14 -13.67 -44.04
CA SER A 225 -15.24 -12.29 -44.54
C SER A 225 -15.29 -11.29 -43.39
N SER A 226 -14.76 -10.10 -43.60
CA SER A 226 -14.74 -8.99 -42.61
C SER A 226 -15.59 -7.81 -43.05
N VAL A 227 -16.15 -7.09 -42.07
CA VAL A 227 -16.78 -5.79 -42.32
C VAL A 227 -15.71 -4.76 -42.70
N GLY A 228 -15.72 -4.25 -43.94
CA GLY A 228 -14.99 -3.04 -44.31
C GLY A 228 -13.46 -3.11 -44.38
N LEU A 229 -12.83 -4.27 -44.12
CA LEU A 229 -11.38 -4.46 -44.28
C LEU A 229 -11.03 -4.99 -45.68
N LYS A 230 -9.98 -4.41 -46.27
CA LYS A 230 -9.33 -4.97 -47.47
C LYS A 230 -8.79 -6.38 -47.16
N VAL A 231 -8.92 -7.32 -48.09
CA VAL A 231 -8.51 -8.74 -47.93
C VAL A 231 -7.08 -8.89 -47.39
N GLY A 232 -6.14 -8.06 -47.84
CA GLY A 232 -4.75 -8.08 -47.36
C GLY A 232 -4.54 -7.56 -45.93
N ALA A 233 -5.46 -6.73 -45.40
CA ALA A 233 -5.44 -6.32 -43.99
C ALA A 233 -6.09 -7.38 -43.09
N PHE A 234 -7.16 -8.02 -43.58
CA PHE A 234 -7.81 -9.14 -42.92
C PHE A 234 -6.85 -10.31 -42.66
N ASN A 235 -6.16 -10.79 -43.70
CA ASN A 235 -5.21 -11.90 -43.56
C ASN A 235 -4.06 -11.59 -42.58
N ARG A 236 -3.59 -10.34 -42.54
CA ARG A 236 -2.54 -9.92 -41.59
C ARG A 236 -3.02 -9.93 -40.14
N MET A 237 -4.29 -9.59 -39.91
CA MET A 237 -4.89 -9.62 -38.58
C MET A 237 -5.17 -11.06 -38.14
N CYS A 238 -5.70 -11.90 -39.02
CA CYS A 238 -5.93 -13.32 -38.74
C CYS A 238 -4.65 -14.09 -38.45
N ASN A 239 -3.53 -13.76 -39.11
CA ASN A 239 -2.24 -14.41 -38.84
C ASN A 239 -1.67 -14.16 -37.43
N LYS A 240 -2.19 -13.17 -36.70
CA LYS A 240 -1.79 -12.88 -35.30
C LYS A 240 -2.66 -13.58 -34.27
N LEU A 241 -3.79 -14.13 -34.68
CA LEU A 241 -4.76 -14.81 -33.84
C LEU A 241 -4.62 -16.32 -34.03
N ASP A 242 -5.01 -17.07 -32.99
CA ASP A 242 -5.14 -18.53 -33.06
C ASP A 242 -6.49 -18.91 -33.70
N SER A 243 -6.69 -20.20 -33.94
CA SER A 243 -7.89 -20.80 -34.53
C SER A 243 -9.20 -20.49 -33.79
N ASP A 244 -9.12 -20.19 -32.49
CA ASP A 244 -10.24 -19.76 -31.65
C ASP A 244 -10.57 -18.26 -31.78
N GLY A 245 -9.76 -17.50 -32.53
CA GLY A 245 -9.90 -16.06 -32.71
C GLY A 245 -9.28 -15.22 -31.59
N VAL A 246 -8.46 -15.78 -30.70
CA VAL A 246 -7.77 -15.04 -29.63
C VAL A 246 -6.28 -14.89 -29.95
N ALA A 247 -5.66 -13.80 -29.51
CA ALA A 247 -4.22 -13.60 -29.69
C ALA A 247 -3.39 -14.66 -28.94
N LEU A 248 -2.36 -15.17 -29.61
CA LEU A 248 -1.42 -16.14 -29.01
C LEU A 248 -0.71 -15.55 -27.80
N VAL A 249 -0.62 -16.34 -26.71
CA VAL A 249 0.10 -15.95 -25.49
C VAL A 249 1.58 -15.70 -25.81
N GLY A 250 2.10 -14.54 -25.42
CA GLY A 250 3.49 -14.13 -25.68
C GLY A 250 3.72 -13.43 -27.02
N SER A 251 2.69 -13.26 -27.85
CA SER A 251 2.79 -12.48 -29.09
C SER A 251 3.00 -10.99 -28.80
N ARG A 252 3.83 -10.34 -29.64
CA ARG A 252 4.06 -8.90 -29.53
C ARG A 252 2.95 -8.13 -30.25
N VAL A 253 2.19 -7.35 -29.49
CA VAL A 253 1.07 -6.55 -29.99
C VAL A 253 1.44 -5.06 -29.98
N ARG A 254 1.02 -4.31 -31.01
CA ARG A 254 1.14 -2.85 -31.11
C ARG A 254 -0.24 -2.21 -31.13
N SER A 255 -0.33 -0.90 -30.93
CA SER A 255 -1.61 -0.18 -31.05
C SER A 255 -2.23 -0.41 -32.43
N GLY A 256 -3.52 -0.75 -32.46
CA GLY A 256 -4.26 -1.10 -33.68
C GLY A 256 -4.17 -2.56 -34.13
N ASP A 257 -3.35 -3.39 -33.48
CA ASP A 257 -3.34 -4.84 -33.71
C ASP A 257 -4.54 -5.52 -33.02
N PRO A 258 -5.03 -6.65 -33.57
CA PRO A 258 -6.17 -7.38 -33.01
C PRO A 258 -5.78 -8.16 -31.75
N LEU A 259 -6.63 -8.10 -30.73
CA LEU A 259 -6.59 -8.94 -29.52
C LEU A 259 -7.47 -10.17 -29.66
N CYS A 260 -8.67 -9.97 -30.19
CA CYS A 260 -9.61 -11.04 -30.45
C CYS A 260 -10.46 -10.72 -31.69
N ALA A 261 -10.95 -11.78 -32.32
CA ALA A 261 -11.92 -11.76 -33.38
C ALA A 261 -13.20 -12.43 -32.92
N TYR A 262 -14.32 -11.82 -33.27
CA TYR A 262 -15.63 -12.40 -33.06
C TYR A 262 -16.46 -12.31 -34.34
N VAL A 263 -17.28 -13.33 -34.56
CA VAL A 263 -18.16 -13.45 -35.71
C VAL A 263 -19.60 -13.31 -35.24
N ASP A 264 -20.34 -12.42 -35.90
CA ASP A 264 -21.79 -12.31 -35.71
C ASP A 264 -22.49 -13.38 -36.56
N ARG A 265 -23.26 -14.26 -35.92
CA ARG A 265 -23.97 -15.36 -36.60
C ARG A 265 -24.98 -14.86 -37.63
N THR A 266 -25.57 -13.68 -37.43
CA THR A 266 -26.60 -13.13 -38.31
C THR A 266 -26.02 -12.61 -39.63
N THR A 267 -24.82 -12.01 -39.58
CA THR A 267 -24.18 -11.40 -40.76
C THR A 267 -23.06 -12.27 -41.35
N GLY A 268 -22.55 -13.23 -40.59
CA GLY A 268 -21.38 -14.05 -40.97
C GLY A 268 -20.09 -13.24 -41.10
N LYS A 269 -20.07 -11.99 -40.59
CA LYS A 269 -18.93 -11.08 -40.73
C LYS A 269 -18.10 -11.07 -39.45
N THR A 270 -16.78 -11.04 -39.65
CA THR A 270 -15.79 -10.97 -38.58
C THR A 270 -15.52 -9.52 -38.21
N SER A 271 -15.56 -9.24 -36.91
CA SER A 271 -15.12 -7.98 -36.30
C SER A 271 -13.93 -8.26 -35.40
N PHE A 272 -13.07 -7.26 -35.22
CA PHE A 272 -11.86 -7.36 -34.41
C PHE A 272 -11.89 -6.33 -33.29
N GLU A 273 -11.56 -6.78 -32.09
CA GLU A 273 -11.21 -5.87 -31.00
C GLU A 273 -9.70 -5.64 -31.00
N LYS A 274 -9.30 -4.38 -30.83
CA LYS A 274 -7.91 -3.92 -31.01
C LYS A 274 -7.37 -3.26 -29.74
N ILE A 275 -6.04 -3.25 -29.57
CA ILE A 275 -5.34 -2.44 -28.55
C ILE A 275 -5.39 -0.95 -28.86
#